data_AF-A0A1T5CV90-F1
#
_entry.id   AF-A0A1T5CV90-F1
#
_cell.length_a   1.000
_cell.length_b   1.000
_cell.length_c   1.000
_cell.angle_alpha   90.00
_cell.angle_beta   90.00
_cell.angle_gamma   90.00
#
_symmetry.space_group_name_H-M   'P 1'
#
loop_
_entity.id
_entity.type
_entity.pdbx_description
1 polymer ?
#
loop_
_entity_poly.entity_id
_entity_poly.type
_entity_poly.pdbx_seq_one_letter_code
_entity_poly.pdbx_strand_id
1 'polypeptide(L)'
;MFKWDFEELKVQIGLYIRKYRLVSSLSQFQLAIEIGLSKDYIGLIERGKTNPTLEILVDISNYINLDLSFAILKKSESELNSLKIEIKELEKKFKNQNKRKS
;
A
#
# COMPACT_ATOMS: atom_id res chain seq x y z
N MET A 1 6.99 27.05 8.02
CA MET A 1 5.70 26.63 7.42
C MET A 1 5.77 25.15 7.12
N PHE A 2 4.83 24.34 7.61
CA PHE A 2 4.77 22.94 7.21
C PHE A 2 4.47 22.88 5.71
N LYS A 3 5.37 22.28 4.93
CA LYS A 3 5.21 22.13 3.48
C LYS A 3 5.17 20.63 3.17
N TRP A 4 4.07 20.23 2.55
CA TRP A 4 3.88 18.88 2.05
C TRP A 4 4.34 18.84 0.61
N ASP A 5 5.12 17.82 0.27
CA ASP A 5 5.36 17.45 -1.11
C ASP A 5 4.32 16.40 -1.49
N PHE A 6 3.54 16.71 -2.52
CA PHE A 6 2.45 15.86 -2.98
C PHE A 6 2.95 14.54 -3.55
N GLU A 7 4.09 14.52 -4.23
CA GLU A 7 4.67 13.29 -4.78
C GLU A 7 5.22 12.40 -3.66
N GLU A 8 5.88 12.99 -2.66
CA GLU A 8 6.32 12.25 -1.47
C GLU A 8 5.14 11.61 -0.73
N LEU A 9 4.05 12.35 -0.54
CA LEU A 9 2.86 11.86 0.15
C LEU A 9 2.21 10.69 -0.60
N LYS A 10 2.04 10.78 -1.92
CA LYS A 10 1.48 9.68 -2.73
C LYS A 10 2.31 8.41 -2.59
N VAL A 11 3.63 8.53 -2.64
CA VAL A 11 4.54 7.39 -2.47
C VAL A 11 4.40 6.81 -1.07
N GLN A 12 4.36 7.65 -0.03
CA GLN A 12 4.17 7.19 1.36
C GLN A 12 2.86 6.41 1.52
N ILE A 13 1.73 6.97 1.06
CA ILE A 13 0.42 6.31 1.13
C ILE A 13 0.46 4.97 0.39
N GLY A 14 1.02 4.95 -0.82
CA GLY A 14 1.17 3.74 -1.62
C GLY A 14 1.97 2.63 -0.92
N LEU A 15 3.04 3.00 -0.19
CA LEU A 15 3.83 2.05 0.60
C LEU A 15 3.02 1.43 1.74
N TYR A 16 2.23 2.24 2.47
CA TYR A 16 1.38 1.74 3.54
C TYR A 16 0.28 0.80 3.03
N ILE A 17 -0.38 1.16 1.93
CA ILE A 17 -1.37 0.28 1.28
C ILE A 17 -0.72 -1.05 0.89
N ARG A 18 0.46 -1.01 0.26
CA ARG A 18 1.20 -2.22 -0.13
C ARG A 18 1.57 -3.08 1.07
N LYS A 19 2.08 -2.47 2.15
CA LYS A 19 2.42 -3.17 3.39
C LYS A 19 1.20 -3.89 3.95
N TYR A 20 0.10 -3.18 4.17
CA TYR A 20 -1.08 -3.76 4.82
C TYR A 20 -1.76 -4.80 3.92
N ARG A 21 -1.79 -4.60 2.60
CA ARG A 21 -2.22 -5.65 1.66
C ARG A 21 -1.41 -6.94 1.83
N LEU A 22 -0.09 -6.84 1.94
CA LEU A 22 0.79 -8.01 2.12
C LEU A 22 0.61 -8.67 3.49
N VAL A 23 0.40 -7.88 4.56
CA VAL A 23 0.06 -8.40 5.90
C VAL A 23 -1.25 -9.17 5.86
N SER A 24 -2.25 -8.66 5.14
CA SER A 24 -3.52 -9.34 4.88
C SER A 24 -3.41 -10.53 3.92
N SER A 25 -2.20 -10.89 3.46
CA SER A 25 -1.94 -12.02 2.56
C SER A 25 -2.74 -11.94 1.24
N LEU A 26 -2.91 -10.74 0.72
CA LEU A 26 -3.61 -10.48 -0.53
C LEU A 26 -2.62 -10.18 -1.66
N SER A 27 -2.87 -10.72 -2.85
CA SER A 27 -2.29 -10.20 -4.08
C SER A 27 -2.98 -8.89 -4.49
N GLN A 28 -2.35 -8.11 -5.37
CA GLN A 28 -2.97 -6.91 -5.94
C GLN A 28 -4.29 -7.24 -6.67
N PHE A 29 -4.36 -8.40 -7.32
CA PHE A 29 -5.56 -8.86 -8.02
C PHE A 29 -6.69 -9.20 -7.04
N GLN A 30 -6.37 -9.90 -5.94
CA GLN A 30 -7.37 -10.21 -4.91
C GLN A 30 -7.92 -8.95 -4.26
N LEU A 31 -7.06 -8.01 -3.86
CA LEU A 31 -7.52 -6.73 -3.33
C LEU A 31 -8.41 -6.00 -4.35
N ALA A 32 -7.99 -5.94 -5.61
CA ALA A 32 -8.71 -5.25 -6.67
C ALA A 32 -10.13 -5.81 -6.90
N ILE A 33 -10.31 -7.13 -6.87
CA ILE A 33 -11.64 -7.77 -6.97
C ILE A 33 -12.57 -7.26 -5.88
N GLU A 34 -12.08 -7.23 -4.65
CA GLU A 34 -12.88 -7.00 -3.45
C GLU A 34 -13.38 -5.56 -3.33
N ILE A 35 -12.59 -4.61 -3.83
CA ILE A 35 -12.93 -3.18 -3.87
C ILE A 35 -13.49 -2.73 -5.22
N GLY A 36 -13.69 -3.65 -6.18
CA GLY A 36 -14.24 -3.32 -7.51
C GLY A 36 -13.31 -2.46 -8.39
N LEU A 37 -11.99 -2.60 -8.24
CA LEU A 37 -10.98 -1.88 -9.03
C LEU A 37 -10.19 -2.82 -9.94
N SER A 38 -9.36 -2.25 -10.82
CA SER A 38 -8.42 -3.05 -11.61
C SER A 38 -7.12 -3.31 -10.83
N LYS A 39 -6.53 -4.49 -11.07
CA LYS A 39 -5.20 -4.85 -10.52
C LYS A 39 -4.14 -3.79 -10.86
N ASP A 40 -4.14 -3.29 -12.09
CA ASP A 40 -3.17 -2.30 -12.54
C ASP A 40 -3.33 -0.97 -11.81
N TYR A 41 -4.57 -0.57 -11.53
CA TYR A 41 -4.85 0.62 -10.75
C TYR A 41 -4.36 0.50 -9.30
N ILE A 42 -4.59 -0.66 -8.65
CA ILE A 42 -3.96 -0.96 -7.34
C ILE A 42 -2.44 -0.87 -7.41
N GLY A 43 -1.84 -1.44 -8.46
CA GLY A 43 -0.40 -1.32 -8.68
C GLY A 43 0.08 0.12 -8.83
N LEU A 44 -0.67 0.98 -9.52
CA LEU A 44 -0.34 2.41 -9.67
C LEU A 44 -0.42 3.15 -8.33
N ILE A 45 -1.46 2.88 -7.54
CA ILE A 45 -1.64 3.45 -6.18
C ILE A 45 -0.44 3.08 -5.31
N GLU A 46 -0.08 1.79 -5.24
CA GLU A 46 1.03 1.31 -4.41
C GLU A 46 2.41 1.88 -4.78
N ARG A 47 2.55 2.38 -6.01
CA ARG A 47 3.79 3.02 -6.49
C ARG A 47 3.73 4.56 -6.44
N GLY A 48 2.63 5.14 -5.96
CA GLY A 48 2.40 6.60 -5.97
C GLY A 48 2.27 7.19 -7.36
N LYS A 49 1.92 6.38 -8.38
CA LYS A 49 1.87 6.78 -9.80
C LYS A 49 0.50 7.28 -10.26
N THR A 50 -0.47 7.32 -9.37
CA THR A 50 -1.80 7.90 -9.62
C THR A 50 -2.28 8.65 -8.39
N ASN A 51 -3.31 9.48 -8.57
CA ASN A 51 -3.98 10.20 -7.49
C ASN A 51 -5.38 9.59 -7.27
N PRO A 52 -5.50 8.56 -6.40
CA PRO A 52 -6.81 8.02 -6.07
C PRO A 52 -7.67 9.05 -5.33
N THR A 53 -8.99 8.93 -5.46
CA THR A 53 -9.92 9.74 -4.68
C THR A 53 -9.82 9.37 -3.19
N LEU A 54 -10.25 10.27 -2.30
CA LEU A 54 -10.32 9.97 -0.88
C LEU A 54 -11.23 8.77 -0.60
N GLU A 55 -12.34 8.63 -1.33
CA GLU A 55 -13.26 7.48 -1.27
C GLU A 55 -12.52 6.16 -1.52
N ILE A 56 -11.75 6.08 -2.63
CA ILE A 56 -10.95 4.89 -2.94
C ILE A 56 -9.92 4.60 -1.85
N LEU A 57 -9.26 5.63 -1.30
CA LEU A 57 -8.30 5.43 -0.22
C LEU A 57 -8.98 4.88 1.04
N VAL A 58 -10.17 5.38 1.38
CA VAL A 58 -10.97 4.90 2.53
C VAL A 58 -11.42 3.46 2.31
N ASP A 59 -11.93 3.11 1.14
CA ASP A 59 -12.39 1.75 0.81
C ASP A 59 -11.25 0.73 0.90
N ILE A 60 -10.10 1.06 0.31
CA ILE A 60 -8.89 0.23 0.42
C ILE A 60 -8.48 0.09 1.89
N SER A 61 -8.40 1.20 2.61
CA SER A 61 -8.01 1.23 4.03
C SER A 61 -8.89 0.35 4.90
N ASN A 62 -10.21 0.45 4.73
CA ASN A 62 -11.18 -0.36 5.47
C ASN A 62 -11.00 -1.85 5.17
N TYR A 63 -10.84 -2.21 3.88
CA TYR A 63 -10.69 -3.61 3.50
C TYR A 63 -9.41 -4.25 4.06
N ILE A 64 -8.29 -3.51 4.07
CA ILE A 64 -7.01 -4.02 4.56
C ILE A 64 -6.74 -3.70 6.05
N ASN A 65 -7.71 -3.18 6.79
CA ASN A 65 -7.58 -2.74 8.18
C ASN A 65 -6.41 -1.76 8.41
N LEU A 66 -6.22 -0.81 7.50
CA LEU A 66 -5.24 0.28 7.61
C LEU A 66 -5.94 1.53 8.11
N ASP A 67 -5.55 2.01 9.29
CA ASP A 67 -5.87 3.38 9.69
C ASP A 67 -5.12 4.36 8.78
N LEU A 68 -5.89 5.08 7.95
CA LEU A 68 -5.42 5.99 6.92
C LEU A 68 -4.57 7.13 7.48
N SER A 69 -4.78 7.51 8.75
CA SER A 69 -4.01 8.56 9.41
C SER A 69 -2.52 8.19 9.51
N PHE A 70 -2.18 6.91 9.71
CA PHE A 70 -0.78 6.45 9.73
C PHE A 70 -0.11 6.59 8.37
N ALA A 71 -0.87 6.37 7.30
CA ALA A 71 -0.38 6.49 5.93
C ALA A 71 -0.19 7.96 5.50
N ILE A 72 -0.98 8.88 6.05
CA ILE A 72 -0.90 10.31 5.75
C ILE A 72 0.16 11.02 6.61
N LEU A 73 0.28 10.68 7.89
CA LEU A 73 1.21 11.34 8.81
C LEU A 73 2.64 11.28 8.28
N LYS A 74 3.25 12.44 8.01
CA LYS A 74 4.60 12.56 7.41
C LYS A 74 5.61 11.69 8.16
N LYS A 75 6.34 10.87 7.40
CA LYS A 75 7.43 10.04 7.89
C LYS A 75 8.77 10.67 7.54
N SER A 76 9.76 10.44 8.38
CA SER A 76 11.16 10.72 8.09
C SER A 76 11.70 9.74 7.05
N GLU A 77 12.83 10.10 6.43
CA GLU A 77 13.49 9.26 5.44
C GLU A 77 13.92 7.89 6.02
N SER A 78 14.37 7.85 7.28
CA SER A 78 14.74 6.61 7.95
C SER A 78 13.53 5.69 8.16
N GLU A 79 12.39 6.24 8.59
CA GLU A 79 11.14 5.50 8.72
C GLU A 79 10.66 4.92 7.38
N LEU A 80 10.72 5.71 6.30
CA LEU A 80 10.36 5.26 4.96
C LEU A 80 11.29 4.15 4.45
N ASN A 81 12.58 4.23 4.77
CA ASN A 81 13.53 3.20 4.38
C ASN A 81 13.31 1.89 5.15
N SER A 82 13.04 1.95 6.44
CA SER A 82 12.63 0.77 7.22
C SER A 82 11.34 0.15 6.67
N LEU A 83 10.34 0.97 6.32
CA LEU A 83 9.10 0.50 5.70
C LEU A 83 9.34 -0.22 4.37
N LYS A 84 10.21 0.32 3.50
CA LYS A 84 10.58 -0.31 2.22
C LYS A 84 11.28 -1.66 2.43
N ILE A 85 12.12 -1.79 3.46
CA ILE A 85 12.78 -3.06 3.82
C ILE A 85 11.74 -4.09 4.26
N GLU A 86 10.85 -3.70 5.17
CA GLU A 86 9.76 -4.55 5.66
C GLU A 86 8.88 -5.07 4.50
N ILE A 87 8.49 -4.19 3.58
CA ILE A 87 7.73 -4.58 2.38
C ILE A 87 8.48 -5.63 1.57
N LYS A 88 9.78 -5.45 1.32
CA LYS A 88 10.58 -6.44 0.56
C LYS A 88 10.61 -7.81 1.24
N GLU A 89 10.63 -7.85 2.57
CA GLU A 89 10.58 -9.10 3.32
C GLU A 89 9.21 -9.77 3.25
N LEU A 90 8.14 -8.98 3.42
CA LEU A 90 6.76 -9.45 3.27
C LEU A 90 6.51 -10.05 1.89
N GLU A 91 7.05 -9.45 0.83
CA GLU A 91 6.92 -9.97 -0.54
C GLU A 91 7.61 -11.30 -0.75
N LYS A 92 8.81 -11.48 -0.16
CA LYS A 92 9.51 -12.77 -0.18
C LYS A 92 8.68 -13.84 0.53
N LYS A 93 8.13 -13.51 1.71
CA LYS A 93 7.24 -14.41 2.47
C LYS A 93 5.99 -14.78 1.67
N PHE A 94 5.33 -13.79 1.08
CA PHE A 94 4.12 -13.97 0.27
C PHE A 94 4.35 -14.90 -0.94
N LYS A 95 5.46 -14.70 -1.68
CA LYS A 95 5.84 -15.57 -2.81
C LYS A 95 6.06 -17.03 -2.36
N ASN A 96 6.69 -17.23 -1.21
CA ASN A 96 6.94 -18.57 -0.69
C ASN A 96 5.66 -19.27 -0.23
N GLN A 97 4.70 -18.53 0.34
CA GLN A 97 3.40 -19.09 0.73
C GLN A 97 2.59 -19.55 -0.48
N ASN A 98 2.54 -18.75 -1.56
CA ASN A 98 1.80 -19.12 -2.76
C ASN A 98 2.45 -20.28 -3.53
N LYS A 99 3.78 -20.41 -3.50
CA LYS A 99 4.48 -21.59 -4.05
C LYS A 99 4.13 -22.91 -3.34
N ARG A 100 3.72 -22.87 -2.07
CA ARG A 100 3.34 -24.08 -1.30
C ARG A 100 1.87 -24.49 -1.48
N LYS A 101 1.04 -23.60 -2.05
CA LYS A 101 -0.39 -23.84 -2.30
C LYS A 101 -0.69 -24.29 -3.74
N SER A 102 0.32 -24.25 -4.61
CA SER A 102 0.30 -24.77 -5.99
C SER A 102 1.06 -26.09 -6.05
#